data_AF-A0A3R6L683-F1
#
_entry.id   AF-A0A3R6L683-F1
#
_cell.length_a   1.000
_cell.length_b   1.000
_cell.length_c   1.000
_cell.angle_alpha   90.00
_cell.angle_beta   90.00
_cell.angle_gamma   90.00
#
_symmetry.space_group_name_H-M   'P 1'
#
loop_
_entity.id
_entity.type
_entity.pdbx_description
1 polymer ?
#
loop_
_entity_poly.entity_id
_entity_poly.type
_entity_poly.pdbx_seq_one_letter_code
_entity_poly.pdbx_strand_id
1 'polypeptide(L)'
;MKAHAELKNLLKGKKIQAFVKDMCLHAYPWTERIPVEYLEYKIFEEFRLRESTGEKTRIGLDKKLQVIPDVILFIKPGYRALNQGHCFTIALEIKEFKEDLMRDEKLWKYVGWTDFFFIAVPDDLTQYAFEKIVEVNNEHPETLSKIGVLGLETGELYSHPQRSEVSIEKQNLVLQNAVYNYAFKDAKTIFFTPEELPATVALTGKNMVEEDAKNSAQNNLQENCTLRKGGYKQLPNEEKAARKAAFLARQEFREKRAVELAEKSTVLNEDIRQRLMAQPPKAQEVFWKIRESKNGKQLQDIVSELDYSQRTAAYGLASLTSAGLIKRAGSRKTGAYTVTDIAACDTTCATCSIALQCKDYKPA
;
A
#
# COMPACT_ATOMS: atom_id res chain seq x y z
N MET A 1 -22.69 13.78 18.71
CA MET A 1 -22.31 12.35 18.53
C MET A 1 -23.34 11.53 17.74
N LYS A 2 -24.67 11.66 17.94
CA LYS A 2 -25.68 10.95 17.13
C LYS A 2 -25.75 11.42 15.67
N ALA A 3 -25.71 12.73 15.44
CA ALA A 3 -25.84 13.32 14.11
C ALA A 3 -24.64 13.02 13.20
N HIS A 4 -23.39 13.16 13.68
CA HIS A 4 -22.20 12.70 12.94
C HIS A 4 -22.26 11.22 12.51
N ALA A 5 -22.96 10.34 13.24
CA ALA A 5 -23.15 8.93 12.86
C ALA A 5 -24.25 8.74 11.79
N GLU A 6 -25.36 9.49 11.88
CA GLU A 6 -26.41 9.53 10.84
C GLU A 6 -25.89 10.13 9.52
N LEU A 7 -25.01 11.11 9.65
CA LEU A 7 -24.39 11.84 8.56
C LEU A 7 -23.27 11.00 7.89
N LYS A 8 -22.57 10.16 8.67
CA LYS A 8 -21.74 9.05 8.15
C LYS A 8 -22.55 7.94 7.46
N ASN A 9 -23.80 7.71 7.85
CA ASN A 9 -24.69 6.77 7.17
C ASN A 9 -25.19 7.32 5.83
N LEU A 10 -25.38 8.65 5.72
CA LEU A 10 -25.68 9.32 4.44
C LEU A 10 -24.55 9.09 3.41
N LEU A 11 -23.29 9.06 3.86
CA LEU A 11 -22.12 8.72 3.05
C LEU A 11 -22.07 7.23 2.62
N LYS A 12 -22.93 6.37 3.14
CA LYS A 12 -23.02 4.95 2.76
C LYS A 12 -24.21 4.64 1.83
N GLY A 13 -25.02 5.66 1.50
CA GLY A 13 -26.23 5.53 0.67
C GLY A 13 -26.04 5.96 -0.81
N LYS A 14 -27.12 5.95 -1.59
CA LYS A 14 -27.11 6.31 -3.04
C LYS A 14 -26.51 7.69 -3.35
N LYS A 15 -26.54 8.62 -2.39
CA LYS A 15 -25.99 9.97 -2.53
C LYS A 15 -24.47 9.97 -2.72
N ILE A 16 -23.73 9.11 -2.00
CA ILE A 16 -22.28 9.02 -2.21
C ILE A 16 -21.94 8.50 -3.61
N GLN A 17 -22.78 7.64 -4.17
CA GLN A 17 -22.55 7.09 -5.50
C GLN A 17 -22.70 8.18 -6.58
N ALA A 18 -23.64 9.11 -6.39
CA ALA A 18 -23.78 10.30 -7.24
C ALA A 18 -22.57 11.24 -7.10
N PHE A 19 -22.15 11.53 -5.85
CA PHE A 19 -20.94 12.30 -5.57
C PHE A 19 -19.69 11.68 -6.21
N VAL A 20 -19.47 10.37 -6.02
CA VAL A 20 -18.32 9.65 -6.60
C VAL A 20 -18.37 9.66 -8.12
N LYS A 21 -19.56 9.52 -8.73
CA LYS A 21 -19.72 9.62 -10.18
C LYS A 21 -19.32 11.01 -10.68
N ASP A 22 -19.81 12.06 -10.04
CA ASP A 22 -19.50 13.44 -10.42
C ASP A 22 -18.00 13.74 -10.25
N MET A 23 -17.40 13.26 -9.16
CA MET A 23 -15.95 13.37 -8.94
C MET A 23 -15.13 12.59 -9.96
N CYS A 24 -15.60 11.43 -10.42
CA CYS A 24 -14.94 10.70 -11.50
C CYS A 24 -14.96 11.51 -12.80
N LEU A 25 -16.09 12.15 -13.12
CA LEU A 25 -16.23 12.99 -14.31
C LEU A 25 -15.32 14.23 -14.23
N HIS A 26 -15.30 14.88 -13.07
CA HIS A 26 -14.45 16.02 -12.79
C HIS A 26 -12.96 15.68 -12.89
N ALA A 27 -12.54 14.57 -12.27
CA ALA A 27 -11.15 14.12 -12.34
C ALA A 27 -10.75 13.65 -13.74
N TYR A 28 -11.70 13.03 -14.46
CA TYR A 28 -11.45 12.34 -15.72
C TYR A 28 -12.70 12.40 -16.63
N PRO A 29 -12.73 13.30 -17.63
CA PRO A 29 -13.88 13.46 -18.52
C PRO A 29 -14.31 12.19 -19.26
N TRP A 30 -13.37 11.27 -19.53
CA TRP A 30 -13.66 9.99 -20.19
C TRP A 30 -14.56 9.06 -19.38
N THR A 31 -14.74 9.32 -18.08
CA THR A 31 -15.59 8.51 -17.19
C THR A 31 -17.09 8.74 -17.42
N GLU A 32 -17.48 9.76 -18.20
CA GLU A 32 -18.88 10.01 -18.61
C GLU A 32 -19.55 8.74 -19.18
N ARG A 33 -18.76 7.93 -19.90
CA ARG A 33 -19.22 6.69 -20.56
C ARG A 33 -19.21 5.47 -19.65
N ILE A 34 -18.82 5.61 -18.39
CA ILE A 34 -18.71 4.51 -17.43
C ILE A 34 -20.01 4.42 -16.63
N PRO A 35 -20.75 3.30 -16.72
CA PRO A 35 -21.90 3.05 -15.88
C PRO A 35 -21.53 3.08 -14.40
N VAL A 36 -22.46 3.60 -13.59
CA VAL A 36 -22.25 3.85 -12.16
C VAL A 36 -22.01 2.54 -11.39
N GLU A 37 -22.57 1.42 -11.85
CA GLU A 37 -22.34 0.08 -11.27
C GLU A 37 -20.88 -0.40 -11.36
N TYR A 38 -20.06 0.19 -12.24
CA TYR A 38 -18.65 -0.17 -12.39
C TYR A 38 -17.70 0.71 -11.59
N LEU A 39 -18.22 1.74 -10.90
CA LEU A 39 -17.41 2.56 -10.01
C LEU A 39 -17.14 1.80 -8.71
N GLU A 40 -15.87 1.70 -8.34
CA GLU A 40 -15.46 1.08 -7.09
C GLU A 40 -14.88 2.16 -6.18
N TYR A 41 -15.32 2.21 -4.92
CA TYR A 41 -14.73 3.09 -3.92
C TYR A 41 -14.69 2.42 -2.55
N LYS A 42 -13.72 2.84 -1.74
CA LYS A 42 -13.60 2.46 -0.32
C LYS A 42 -13.62 3.69 0.54
N ILE A 43 -14.30 3.60 1.68
CA ILE A 43 -14.40 4.66 2.67
C ILE A 43 -13.62 4.24 3.90
N PHE A 44 -12.76 5.13 4.39
CA PHE A 44 -12.05 4.97 5.64
C PHE A 44 -12.43 6.09 6.60
N GLU A 45 -12.73 5.71 7.84
CA GLU A 45 -13.10 6.62 8.91
C GLU A 45 -11.92 6.81 9.87
N GLU A 46 -11.85 7.96 10.54
CA GLU A 46 -10.82 8.29 11.55
C GLU A 46 -9.39 8.08 11.05
N PHE A 47 -9.11 8.59 9.86
CA PHE A 47 -7.88 8.27 9.16
C PHE A 47 -6.71 9.11 9.69
N ARG A 48 -5.87 8.53 10.55
CA ARG A 48 -4.79 9.27 11.23
C ARG A 48 -3.56 9.52 10.35
N LEU A 49 -3.53 10.64 9.64
CA LEU A 49 -2.35 11.10 8.92
C LEU A 49 -1.29 11.58 9.92
N ARG A 50 -0.05 11.16 9.71
CA ARG A 50 1.07 11.41 10.64
C ARG A 50 2.19 12.13 9.92
N GLU A 51 2.31 13.42 10.17
CA GLU A 51 3.42 14.21 9.65
C GLU A 51 4.60 14.18 10.62
N SER A 52 5.82 14.06 10.11
CA SER A 52 7.01 14.15 10.95
C SER A 52 7.23 15.59 11.40
N THR A 53 7.34 15.84 12.71
CA THR A 53 7.66 17.18 13.20
C THR A 53 9.18 17.42 13.31
N GLY A 54 9.99 16.40 13.06
CA GLY A 54 11.44 16.43 13.30
C GLY A 54 11.84 16.33 14.78
N GLU A 55 10.87 16.39 15.70
CA GLU A 55 11.11 16.32 17.13
C GLU A 55 11.04 14.88 17.64
N LYS A 56 11.68 14.62 18.79
CA LYS A 56 11.55 13.36 19.52
C LYS A 56 10.63 13.53 20.72
N THR A 57 9.81 12.53 20.97
CA THR A 57 9.07 12.37 22.23
C THR A 57 10.05 12.11 23.39
N ARG A 58 9.56 12.24 24.63
CA ARG A 58 10.34 11.96 25.85
C ARG A 58 10.94 10.53 25.89
N ILE A 59 10.36 9.61 25.14
CA ILE A 59 10.81 8.21 25.02
C ILE A 59 11.64 7.94 23.75
N GLY A 60 12.07 8.99 23.04
CA GLY A 60 12.96 8.88 21.87
C GLY A 60 12.28 8.49 20.55
N LEU A 61 10.96 8.34 20.52
CA LEU A 61 10.19 8.11 19.28
C LEU A 61 9.99 9.42 18.52
N ASP A 62 9.87 9.36 17.19
CA ASP A 62 9.50 10.52 16.39
C ASP A 62 8.14 11.06 16.84
N LYS A 63 8.11 12.34 17.19
CA LYS A 63 6.86 13.06 17.40
C LYS A 63 6.22 13.27 16.04
N LYS A 64 4.94 12.89 15.95
CA LYS A 64 4.15 13.04 14.74
C LYS A 64 3.00 14.00 15.00
N LEU A 65 2.82 14.98 14.11
CA LEU A 65 1.61 15.78 14.09
C LEU A 65 0.49 14.89 13.53
N GLN A 66 -0.63 14.84 14.24
CA GLN A 66 -1.80 14.09 13.78
C GLN A 66 -2.73 15.04 13.04
N VAL A 67 -3.02 14.69 11.79
CA VAL A 67 -4.06 15.31 10.97
C VAL A 67 -5.08 14.22 10.71
N ILE A 68 -6.32 14.40 11.15
CA ILE A 68 -7.33 13.33 11.15
C ILE A 68 -8.56 13.87 10.42
N PRO A 69 -8.62 13.74 9.08
CA PRO A 69 -9.87 13.98 8.38
C PRO A 69 -10.94 12.99 8.86
N ASP A 70 -12.19 13.43 8.86
CA ASP A 70 -13.32 12.60 9.26
C ASP A 70 -13.46 11.37 8.36
N VAL A 71 -13.31 11.58 7.04
CA VAL A 71 -13.46 10.53 6.03
C VAL A 71 -12.41 10.66 4.94
N ILE A 72 -11.85 9.52 4.52
CA ILE A 72 -11.09 9.41 3.27
C ILE A 72 -11.75 8.40 2.34
N LEU A 73 -11.95 8.81 1.09
CA LEU A 73 -12.38 7.94 0.00
C LEU A 73 -11.19 7.57 -0.88
N PHE A 74 -11.11 6.29 -1.23
CA PHE A 74 -10.27 5.78 -2.31
C PHE A 74 -11.18 5.41 -3.47
N ILE A 75 -11.01 6.06 -4.62
CA ILE A 75 -11.88 5.91 -5.78
C ILE A 75 -11.11 5.28 -6.93
N LYS A 76 -11.73 4.29 -7.54
CA LYS A 76 -11.30 3.65 -8.79
C LYS A 76 -12.37 3.93 -9.87
N PRO A 77 -12.07 4.78 -10.86
CA PRO A 77 -13.05 5.27 -11.84
C PRO A 77 -13.45 4.26 -12.93
N GLY A 78 -13.63 2.97 -12.59
CA GLY A 78 -14.14 1.94 -13.50
C GLY A 78 -13.18 0.78 -13.79
N TYR A 79 -13.74 -0.31 -14.35
CA TYR A 79 -13.00 -1.54 -14.71
C TYR A 79 -11.85 -1.30 -15.71
N ARG A 80 -11.94 -0.25 -16.55
CA ARG A 80 -10.91 0.18 -17.51
C ARG A 80 -9.90 1.18 -16.95
N ALA A 81 -9.86 1.41 -15.63
CA ALA A 81 -8.71 2.07 -15.01
C ALA A 81 -7.49 1.12 -15.15
N LEU A 82 -6.83 1.19 -16.31
CA LEU A 82 -5.82 0.23 -16.76
C LEU A 82 -4.59 0.17 -15.82
N ASN A 83 -4.37 1.24 -15.03
CA ASN A 83 -3.18 1.44 -14.21
C ASN A 83 -3.57 2.13 -12.89
N GLN A 84 -2.81 1.88 -11.80
CA GLN A 84 -3.03 2.51 -10.48
C GLN A 84 -3.05 4.05 -10.51
N GLY A 85 -2.45 4.68 -11.53
CA GLY A 85 -2.38 6.14 -11.67
C GLY A 85 -3.71 6.86 -11.97
N HIS A 86 -4.77 6.13 -12.28
CA HIS A 86 -6.12 6.71 -12.43
C HIS A 86 -6.95 6.63 -11.15
N CYS A 87 -6.50 5.89 -10.13
CA CYS A 87 -7.12 5.95 -8.82
C CYS A 87 -6.79 7.28 -8.16
N PHE A 88 -7.73 7.80 -7.38
CA PHE A 88 -7.54 9.04 -6.65
C PHE A 88 -8.22 8.97 -5.29
N THR A 89 -7.81 9.89 -4.42
CA THR A 89 -8.23 9.97 -3.03
C THR A 89 -8.96 11.28 -2.76
N ILE A 90 -9.96 11.22 -1.90
CA ILE A 90 -10.68 12.42 -1.44
C ILE A 90 -10.66 12.42 0.08
N ALA A 91 -10.28 13.54 0.70
CA ALA A 91 -10.53 13.79 2.11
C ALA A 91 -11.79 14.64 2.28
N LEU A 92 -12.67 14.24 3.19
CA LEU A 92 -13.84 15.01 3.61
C LEU A 92 -13.67 15.39 5.09
N GLU A 93 -13.84 16.67 5.37
CA GLU A 93 -14.01 17.20 6.72
C GLU A 93 -15.48 17.56 6.92
N ILE A 94 -16.15 16.95 7.89
CA ILE A 94 -17.58 17.09 8.11
C ILE A 94 -17.81 18.16 9.18
N LYS A 95 -18.50 19.24 8.82
CA LYS A 95 -18.88 20.30 9.78
C LYS A 95 -20.39 20.38 9.89
N GLU A 96 -20.91 19.96 11.04
CA GLU A 96 -22.35 19.90 11.32
C GLU A 96 -22.91 21.24 11.78
N PHE A 97 -22.10 22.05 12.46
CA PHE A 97 -22.52 23.32 13.05
C PHE A 97 -21.69 24.48 12.52
N LYS A 98 -22.35 25.63 12.35
CA LYS A 98 -21.69 26.87 11.92
C LYS A 98 -20.53 27.23 12.84
N GLU A 99 -20.70 27.13 14.16
CA GLU A 99 -19.67 27.48 15.13
C GLU A 99 -18.44 26.59 15.00
N ASP A 100 -18.63 25.31 14.69
CA ASP A 100 -17.53 24.35 14.50
C ASP A 100 -16.78 24.64 13.20
N LEU A 101 -17.51 24.91 12.10
CA LEU A 101 -16.94 25.31 10.82
C LEU A 101 -16.10 26.59 10.93
N MET A 102 -16.67 27.64 11.52
CA MET A 102 -16.03 28.96 11.54
C MET A 102 -14.82 28.99 12.49
N ARG A 103 -14.82 28.20 13.56
CA ARG A 103 -13.70 28.12 14.52
C ARG A 103 -12.54 27.24 14.07
N ASP A 104 -12.71 26.46 13.00
CA ASP A 104 -11.62 25.58 12.53
C ASP A 104 -10.56 26.36 11.75
N GLU A 105 -9.48 26.71 12.43
CA GLU A 105 -8.31 27.41 11.88
C GLU A 105 -7.36 26.48 11.10
N LYS A 106 -7.61 25.17 11.08
CA LYS A 106 -6.64 24.17 10.60
C LYS A 106 -7.10 23.43 9.35
N LEU A 107 -8.19 23.85 8.72
CA LEU A 107 -8.71 23.25 7.48
C LEU A 107 -7.67 23.18 6.37
N TRP A 108 -6.81 24.20 6.25
CA TRP A 108 -5.72 24.24 5.27
C TRP A 108 -4.74 23.06 5.39
N LYS A 109 -4.58 22.48 6.58
CA LYS A 109 -3.63 21.38 6.83
C LYS A 109 -4.00 20.08 6.15
N TYR A 110 -5.28 19.91 5.77
CA TYR A 110 -5.76 18.72 5.06
C TYR A 110 -5.44 18.79 3.56
N VAL A 111 -5.26 20.00 3.01
CA VAL A 111 -4.98 20.21 1.59
C VAL A 111 -3.62 19.59 1.22
N GLY A 112 -3.58 18.88 0.09
CA GLY A 112 -2.36 18.21 -0.38
C GLY A 112 -2.01 16.90 0.33
N TRP A 113 -2.86 16.37 1.20
CA TRP A 113 -2.75 14.98 1.67
C TRP A 113 -3.44 13.97 0.75
N THR A 114 -4.51 14.39 0.09
CA THR A 114 -5.27 13.60 -0.88
C THR A 114 -5.43 14.40 -2.17
N ASP A 115 -5.89 13.76 -3.24
CA ASP A 115 -6.04 14.41 -4.55
C ASP A 115 -7.07 15.54 -4.51
N PHE A 116 -8.13 15.39 -3.72
CA PHE A 116 -9.16 16.40 -3.53
C PHE A 116 -9.54 16.54 -2.07
N PHE A 117 -9.84 17.76 -1.64
CA PHE A 117 -10.30 18.04 -0.28
C PHE A 117 -11.65 18.77 -0.32
N PHE A 118 -12.57 18.34 0.53
CA PHE A 118 -13.88 18.97 0.68
C PHE A 118 -14.20 19.27 2.13
N ILE A 119 -14.90 20.38 2.33
CA ILE A 119 -15.71 20.62 3.51
C ILE A 119 -17.11 20.11 3.17
N ALA A 120 -17.58 19.14 3.95
CA ALA A 120 -18.92 18.58 3.81
C ALA A 120 -19.83 19.18 4.89
N VAL A 121 -20.89 19.86 4.47
CA VAL A 121 -21.78 20.62 5.36
C VAL A 121 -23.26 20.30 5.08
N PRO A 122 -24.16 20.44 6.07
CA PRO A 122 -25.57 20.64 5.82
C PRO A 122 -25.80 21.74 4.78
N ASP A 123 -26.80 21.56 3.92
CA ASP A 123 -27.01 22.39 2.73
C ASP A 123 -27.30 23.86 3.09
N ASP A 124 -27.91 24.11 4.26
CA ASP A 124 -28.14 25.45 4.82
C ASP A 124 -26.86 26.17 5.29
N LEU A 125 -25.76 25.44 5.50
CA LEU A 125 -24.45 25.98 5.87
C LEU A 125 -23.52 26.25 4.68
N THR A 126 -23.96 25.97 3.45
CA THR A 126 -23.16 26.11 2.22
C THR A 126 -22.54 27.51 2.07
N GLN A 127 -23.30 28.58 2.36
CA GLN A 127 -22.79 29.95 2.29
C GLN A 127 -21.66 30.20 3.28
N TYR A 128 -21.76 29.67 4.51
CA TYR A 128 -20.71 29.77 5.51
C TYR A 128 -19.47 28.97 5.14
N ALA A 129 -19.63 27.84 4.44
CA ALA A 129 -18.49 27.08 3.92
C ALA A 129 -17.71 27.91 2.89
N PHE A 130 -18.39 28.63 2.00
CA PHE A 130 -17.72 29.54 1.06
C PHE A 130 -17.01 30.70 1.76
N GLU A 131 -17.65 31.33 2.75
CA GLU A 131 -17.01 32.38 3.57
C GLU A 131 -15.74 31.86 4.25
N LYS A 132 -15.80 30.66 4.83
CA LYS A 132 -14.64 30.02 5.46
C LYS A 132 -13.54 29.69 4.46
N ILE A 133 -13.88 29.25 3.25
CA ILE A 133 -12.89 29.01 2.19
C ILE A 133 -12.20 30.32 1.78
N VAL A 134 -12.93 31.43 1.69
CA VAL A 134 -12.33 32.75 1.40
C VAL A 134 -11.38 33.16 2.52
N GLU A 135 -11.78 33.01 3.79
CA GLU A 135 -10.92 33.25 4.95
C GLU A 135 -9.63 32.42 4.88
N VAL A 136 -9.76 31.11 4.71
CA VAL A 136 -8.63 30.18 4.61
C VAL A 136 -7.72 30.53 3.41
N ASN A 137 -8.28 30.85 2.24
CA ASN A 137 -7.47 31.23 1.07
C ASN A 137 -6.72 32.55 1.27
N ASN A 138 -7.28 33.49 2.04
CA ASN A 138 -6.61 34.76 2.35
C ASN A 138 -5.41 34.55 3.31
N GLU A 139 -5.56 33.65 4.28
CA GLU A 139 -4.48 33.31 5.22
C GLU A 139 -3.45 32.33 4.62
N HIS A 140 -3.91 31.44 3.74
CA HIS A 140 -3.16 30.35 3.11
C HIS A 140 -3.37 30.35 1.58
N PRO A 141 -2.73 31.26 0.83
CA PRO A 141 -2.91 31.38 -0.62
C PRO A 141 -2.60 30.11 -1.41
N GLU A 142 -1.77 29.22 -0.88
CA GLU A 142 -1.46 27.91 -1.46
C GLU A 142 -2.68 26.98 -1.56
N THR A 143 -3.76 27.28 -0.84
CA THR A 143 -5.02 26.52 -0.83
C THR A 143 -6.04 27.01 -1.86
N LEU A 144 -5.74 28.10 -2.57
CA LEU A 144 -6.64 28.71 -3.55
C LEU A 144 -7.15 27.67 -4.57
N SER A 145 -8.46 27.60 -4.73
CA SER A 145 -9.17 26.65 -5.61
C SER A 145 -8.98 25.16 -5.25
N LYS A 146 -8.40 24.80 -4.11
CA LYS A 146 -8.15 23.39 -3.71
C LYS A 146 -9.15 22.83 -2.71
N ILE A 147 -10.09 23.65 -2.24
CA ILE A 147 -11.12 23.27 -1.27
C ILE A 147 -12.49 23.30 -1.94
N GLY A 148 -13.17 22.15 -1.95
CA GLY A 148 -14.53 22.01 -2.46
C GLY A 148 -15.58 22.04 -1.36
N VAL A 149 -16.84 22.22 -1.74
CA VAL A 149 -18.01 22.18 -0.84
C VAL A 149 -18.98 21.10 -1.29
N LEU A 150 -19.32 20.21 -0.37
CA LEU A 150 -20.28 19.11 -0.57
C LEU A 150 -21.50 19.31 0.35
N GLY A 151 -22.69 19.36 -0.23
CA GLY A 151 -23.96 19.34 0.49
C GLY A 151 -24.29 17.93 0.97
N LEU A 152 -24.50 17.75 2.27
CA LEU A 152 -24.70 16.44 2.88
C LEU A 152 -26.13 15.91 2.75
N GLU A 153 -27.12 16.79 2.68
CA GLU A 153 -28.52 16.43 2.54
C GLU A 153 -28.85 16.13 1.08
N THR A 154 -28.37 16.93 0.13
CA THR A 154 -28.62 16.67 -1.30
C THR A 154 -27.59 15.70 -1.90
N GLY A 155 -26.36 15.70 -1.40
CA GLY A 155 -25.22 15.03 -2.04
C GLY A 155 -24.68 15.82 -3.23
N GLU A 156 -25.11 17.08 -3.41
CA GLU A 156 -24.67 17.95 -4.50
C GLU A 156 -23.31 18.58 -4.23
N LEU A 157 -22.55 18.77 -5.30
CA LEU A 157 -21.29 19.50 -5.27
C LEU A 157 -21.55 20.96 -5.59
N TYR A 158 -21.45 21.81 -4.56
CA TYR A 158 -21.57 23.26 -4.72
C TYR A 158 -20.31 23.89 -5.29
N SER A 159 -19.16 23.23 -5.12
CA SER A 159 -17.92 23.62 -5.80
C SER A 159 -16.97 22.45 -6.01
N HIS A 160 -16.34 22.44 -7.19
CA HIS A 160 -15.32 21.48 -7.55
C HIS A 160 -13.92 22.04 -7.24
N PRO A 161 -13.11 21.38 -6.39
CA PRO A 161 -11.73 21.76 -6.17
C PRO A 161 -10.85 21.31 -7.32
N GLN A 162 -9.79 22.07 -7.58
CA GLN A 162 -8.66 21.62 -8.38
C GLN A 162 -7.94 20.48 -7.67
N ARG A 163 -7.41 19.55 -8.47
CA ARG A 163 -6.62 18.44 -7.95
C ARG A 163 -5.37 18.99 -7.26
N SER A 164 -5.14 18.55 -6.03
CA SER A 164 -3.93 18.89 -5.29
C SER A 164 -2.73 18.11 -5.80
N GLU A 165 -1.56 18.76 -5.81
CA GLU A 165 -0.29 18.06 -5.97
C GLU A 165 0.05 17.33 -4.65
N VAL A 166 0.00 16.00 -4.68
CA VAL A 166 0.33 15.17 -3.52
C VAL A 166 1.71 14.57 -3.72
N SER A 167 2.61 14.81 -2.77
CA SER A 167 3.96 14.22 -2.83
C SER A 167 3.91 12.69 -2.70
N ILE A 168 4.89 12.00 -3.28
CA ILE A 168 5.04 10.54 -3.18
C ILE A 168 5.08 10.10 -1.70
N GLU A 169 5.71 10.89 -0.83
CA GLU A 169 5.75 10.62 0.60
C GLU A 169 4.35 10.63 1.22
N LYS A 170 3.55 11.68 0.97
CA LYS A 170 2.18 11.77 1.50
C LYS A 170 1.28 10.68 0.93
N GLN A 171 1.38 10.39 -0.37
CA GLN A 171 0.66 9.27 -0.99
C GLN A 171 1.00 7.93 -0.32
N ASN A 172 2.29 7.67 -0.06
CA ASN A 172 2.73 6.46 0.62
C ASN A 172 2.23 6.40 2.07
N LEU A 173 2.25 7.49 2.82
CA LEU A 173 1.71 7.54 4.19
C LEU A 173 0.21 7.27 4.22
N VAL A 174 -0.53 7.84 3.27
CA VAL A 174 -1.95 7.55 3.09
C VAL A 174 -2.16 6.07 2.79
N LEU A 175 -1.47 5.50 1.80
CA LEU A 175 -1.58 4.07 1.47
C LEU A 175 -1.20 3.16 2.65
N GLN A 176 -0.12 3.46 3.37
CA GLN A 176 0.29 2.69 4.55
C GLN A 176 -0.77 2.69 5.65
N ASN A 177 -1.39 3.84 5.90
CA ASN A 177 -2.45 3.94 6.89
C ASN A 177 -3.73 3.22 6.45
N ALA A 178 -4.06 3.25 5.15
CA ALA A 178 -5.16 2.46 4.59
C ALA A 178 -4.90 0.95 4.74
N VAL A 179 -3.67 0.49 4.45
CA VAL A 179 -3.26 -0.91 4.67
C VAL A 179 -3.31 -1.26 6.16
N TYR A 180 -2.86 -0.38 7.06
CA TYR A 180 -2.95 -0.61 8.50
C TYR A 180 -4.39 -0.79 8.96
N ASN A 181 -5.28 0.13 8.59
CA ASN A 181 -6.69 0.05 8.97
C ASN A 181 -7.40 -1.16 8.35
N TYR A 182 -7.05 -1.54 7.11
CA TYR A 182 -7.72 -2.64 6.41
C TYR A 182 -7.17 -4.02 6.77
N ALA A 183 -5.84 -4.16 6.87
CA ALA A 183 -5.17 -5.45 6.96
C ALA A 183 -4.71 -5.78 8.38
N PHE A 184 -4.47 -4.80 9.24
CA PHE A 184 -3.85 -5.04 10.56
C PHE A 184 -4.77 -4.74 11.74
N LYS A 185 -5.63 -3.71 11.65
CA LYS A 185 -6.56 -3.37 12.73
C LYS A 185 -7.50 -4.53 13.09
N ASP A 186 -7.93 -5.29 12.08
CA ASP A 186 -8.85 -6.42 12.23
C ASP A 186 -8.17 -7.79 12.01
N ALA A 187 -6.86 -7.84 11.81
CA ALA A 187 -6.15 -9.12 11.74
C ALA A 187 -6.19 -9.81 13.10
N LYS A 188 -6.61 -11.08 13.12
CA LYS A 188 -6.46 -11.94 14.30
C LYS A 188 -5.01 -11.89 14.76
N THR A 189 -4.78 -11.37 15.96
CA THR A 189 -3.46 -11.33 16.58
C THR A 189 -2.94 -12.76 16.67
N ILE A 190 -1.91 -13.09 15.90
CA ILE A 190 -1.17 -14.33 16.08
C ILE A 190 -0.25 -14.06 17.26
N PHE A 191 -0.62 -14.58 18.43
CA PHE A 191 0.32 -14.66 19.54
C PHE A 191 1.39 -15.67 19.12
N PHE A 192 2.64 -15.22 19.04
CA PHE A 192 3.76 -16.13 19.14
C PHE A 192 3.76 -16.64 20.57
N THR A 193 3.12 -17.78 20.82
CA THR A 193 3.54 -18.63 21.93
C THR A 193 4.99 -19.01 21.65
N PRO A 194 5.95 -18.59 22.48
CA PRO A 194 7.29 -19.14 22.39
C PRO A 194 7.15 -20.66 22.40
N GLU A 195 7.80 -21.35 21.47
CA GLU A 195 7.99 -22.80 21.62
C GLU A 195 8.51 -23.02 23.04
N GLU A 196 7.80 -23.85 23.80
CA GLU A 196 8.32 -24.33 25.07
C GLU A 196 9.74 -24.83 24.78
N LEU A 197 10.72 -24.21 25.46
CA LEU A 197 12.10 -24.65 25.39
C LEU A 197 12.08 -26.16 25.61
N PRO A 198 12.73 -26.96 24.73
CA PRO A 198 12.79 -28.40 24.92
C PRO A 198 13.26 -28.65 26.34
N ALA A 199 12.45 -29.41 27.09
CA ALA A 199 12.71 -29.75 28.48
C ALA A 199 14.20 -30.08 28.63
N THR A 200 14.88 -29.29 29.45
CA THR A 200 16.29 -29.48 29.77
C THR A 200 16.45 -30.92 30.21
N VAL A 201 17.15 -31.71 29.40
CA VAL A 201 17.56 -33.06 29.77
C VAL A 201 18.33 -32.92 31.09
N ALA A 202 17.78 -33.55 32.12
CA ALA A 202 18.32 -33.51 33.47
C ALA A 202 19.77 -34.01 33.45
N LEU A 203 20.72 -33.10 33.62
CA LEU A 203 22.05 -33.43 34.11
C LEU A 203 21.94 -33.50 35.63
N THR A 204 21.84 -34.74 36.11
CA THR A 204 22.02 -35.11 37.52
C THR A 204 23.34 -34.58 38.06
N GLY A 205 23.31 -33.87 39.20
CA GLY A 205 24.54 -33.56 39.91
C GLY A 205 24.50 -32.48 40.99
N LYS A 206 23.70 -32.72 42.06
CA LYS A 206 24.01 -32.41 43.47
C LYS A 206 24.26 -30.96 43.95
N ASN A 207 23.51 -30.65 45.02
CA ASN A 207 23.75 -29.70 46.12
C ASN A 207 23.41 -28.23 45.81
N MET A 208 22.66 -27.47 46.62
CA MET A 208 22.33 -27.62 48.02
C MET A 208 21.29 -26.53 48.44
N VAL A 209 20.40 -26.91 49.36
CA VAL A 209 19.65 -26.11 50.37
C VAL A 209 18.33 -25.41 49.99
N GLU A 210 17.30 -25.89 50.70
CA GLU A 210 15.94 -25.43 50.92
C GLU A 210 15.87 -24.04 51.58
N GLU A 211 14.87 -23.22 51.21
CA GLU A 211 13.95 -22.66 52.21
C GLU A 211 12.66 -22.14 51.55
N ASP A 212 11.56 -22.71 52.03
CA ASP A 212 10.24 -22.11 52.24
C ASP A 212 9.31 -21.79 51.06
N ALA A 213 8.54 -22.83 50.75
CA ALA A 213 7.12 -22.73 50.46
C ALA A 213 6.36 -21.90 51.51
N LYS A 214 5.87 -20.71 51.13
CA LYS A 214 4.62 -20.13 51.62
C LYS A 214 4.22 -18.93 50.75
N ASN A 215 3.24 -19.14 49.89
CA ASN A 215 2.06 -18.27 49.71
C ASN A 215 1.44 -18.52 48.33
N SER A 216 0.57 -19.52 48.31
CA SER A 216 -0.57 -19.58 47.41
C SER A 216 -1.38 -18.27 47.46
N ALA A 217 -1.78 -17.81 46.27
CA ALA A 217 -2.87 -16.89 46.01
C ALA A 217 -2.71 -15.44 46.51
N GLN A 218 -2.16 -14.59 45.64
CA GLN A 218 -2.67 -13.23 45.48
C GLN A 218 -2.27 -12.65 44.11
N ASN A 219 -3.30 -12.44 43.29
CA ASN A 219 -3.47 -11.36 42.30
C ASN A 219 -2.25 -10.87 41.51
N ASN A 220 -2.34 -11.03 40.19
CA ASN A 220 -1.62 -10.26 39.18
C ASN A 220 -1.76 -8.74 39.44
N LEU A 221 -0.83 -8.19 40.20
CA LEU A 221 -0.50 -6.77 40.18
C LEU A 221 0.85 -6.65 39.48
N GLN A 222 0.88 -5.83 38.44
CA GLN A 222 2.10 -5.34 37.83
C GLN A 222 2.91 -4.58 38.90
N GLU A 223 3.77 -5.28 39.62
CA GLU A 223 4.79 -4.63 40.43
C GLU A 223 5.99 -4.28 39.54
N ASN A 224 6.09 -2.98 39.26
CA ASN A 224 7.34 -2.24 39.13
C ASN A 224 8.50 -2.97 38.47
N CYS A 225 8.56 -2.93 37.13
CA CYS A 225 9.85 -2.99 36.45
C CYS A 225 10.62 -1.70 36.76
N THR A 226 11.28 -1.68 37.92
CA THR A 226 12.24 -0.64 38.26
C THR A 226 13.42 -0.79 37.32
N LEU A 227 13.47 0.04 36.29
CA LEU A 227 14.64 0.17 35.41
C LEU A 227 15.87 0.40 36.30
N ARG A 228 16.72 -0.62 36.41
CA ARG A 228 18.09 -0.44 36.92
C ARG A 228 18.72 0.68 36.11
N LYS A 229 19.04 1.80 36.76
CA LYS A 229 19.93 2.83 36.22
C LYS A 229 21.27 2.16 35.97
N GLY A 230 21.60 1.85 34.71
CA GLY A 230 22.89 1.27 34.36
C GLY A 230 23.02 0.91 32.88
N GLY A 231 23.64 1.82 32.12
CA GLY A 231 24.33 1.53 30.85
C GLY A 231 23.45 1.21 29.64
N TYR A 232 22.99 2.23 28.92
CA TYR A 232 22.75 2.04 27.48
C TYR A 232 24.08 1.57 26.87
N LYS A 233 24.17 0.34 26.39
CA LYS A 233 25.25 -0.07 25.47
C LYS A 233 25.13 0.85 24.26
N GLN A 234 25.92 1.93 24.24
CA GLN A 234 26.21 2.66 23.03
C GLN A 234 26.83 1.64 22.07
N LEU A 235 26.08 1.22 21.06
CA LEU A 235 26.65 0.41 19.97
C LEU A 235 27.80 1.25 19.40
N PRO A 236 29.04 0.70 19.38
CA PRO A 236 30.21 1.43 18.92
C PRO A 236 29.95 2.06 17.55
N ASN A 237 30.54 3.22 17.29
CA ASN A 237 30.38 3.93 16.01
C ASN A 237 30.73 3.04 14.79
N GLU A 238 31.63 2.08 15.00
CA GLU A 238 31.99 1.04 14.03
C GLU A 238 30.84 0.08 13.68
N GLU A 239 30.01 -0.33 14.64
CA GLU A 239 28.88 -1.23 14.37
C GLU A 239 27.76 -0.51 13.60
N LYS A 240 27.54 0.78 13.86
CA LYS A 240 26.62 1.61 13.08
C LYS A 240 27.12 1.83 11.66
N ALA A 241 28.43 2.07 11.49
CA ALA A 241 29.06 2.19 10.19
C ALA A 241 28.98 0.88 9.39
N ALA A 242 29.24 -0.27 10.03
CA ALA A 242 29.16 -1.59 9.42
C ALA A 242 27.73 -1.91 8.94
N ARG A 243 26.69 -1.57 9.73
CA ARG A 243 25.29 -1.76 9.31
C ARG A 243 24.90 -0.86 8.14
N LYS A 244 25.35 0.40 8.13
CA LYS A 244 25.11 1.34 7.01
C LYS A 244 25.83 0.87 5.73
N ALA A 245 27.07 0.42 5.85
CA ALA A 245 27.84 -0.15 4.74
C ALA A 245 27.16 -1.41 4.18
N ALA A 246 26.68 -2.32 5.05
CA ALA A 246 25.96 -3.51 4.63
C ALA A 246 24.64 -3.20 3.91
N PHE A 247 23.94 -2.13 4.29
CA PHE A 247 22.74 -1.68 3.60
C PHE A 247 23.05 -1.13 2.20
N LEU A 248 24.06 -0.25 2.08
CA LEU A 248 24.49 0.31 0.81
C LEU A 248 25.01 -0.77 -0.15
N ALA A 249 25.81 -1.72 0.35
CA ALA A 249 26.29 -2.84 -0.44
C ALA A 249 25.14 -3.72 -1.00
N ARG A 250 24.06 -3.92 -0.23
CA ARG A 250 22.85 -4.61 -0.70
C ARG A 250 22.07 -3.79 -1.73
N GLN A 251 22.10 -2.46 -1.62
CA GLN A 251 21.45 -1.58 -2.59
C GLN A 251 22.20 -1.61 -3.93
N GLU A 252 23.51 -1.40 -3.91
CA GLU A 252 24.36 -1.47 -5.11
C GLU A 252 24.27 -2.85 -5.78
N PHE A 253 24.21 -3.93 -5.00
CA PHE A 253 24.01 -5.28 -5.54
C PHE A 253 22.69 -5.43 -6.30
N ARG A 254 21.59 -4.84 -5.77
CA ARG A 254 20.28 -4.87 -6.44
C ARG A 254 20.27 -4.04 -7.72
N GLU A 255 20.90 -2.88 -7.70
CA GLU A 255 20.98 -1.98 -8.87
C GLU A 255 21.81 -2.60 -9.99
N LYS A 256 22.97 -3.19 -9.68
CA LYS A 256 23.79 -3.93 -10.67
C LYS A 256 23.03 -5.10 -11.30
N ARG A 257 22.29 -5.87 -10.50
CA ARG A 257 21.45 -6.97 -11.01
C ARG A 257 20.31 -6.48 -11.91
N ALA A 258 19.70 -5.33 -11.59
CA ALA A 258 18.63 -4.77 -12.41
C ALA A 258 19.14 -4.33 -13.79
N VAL A 259 20.34 -3.75 -13.85
CA VAL A 259 21.00 -3.38 -15.12
C VAL A 259 21.29 -4.62 -15.96
N GLU A 260 21.87 -5.67 -15.38
CA GLU A 260 22.16 -6.93 -16.09
C GLU A 260 20.89 -7.58 -16.67
N LEU A 261 19.78 -7.56 -15.92
CA LEU A 261 18.49 -8.09 -16.38
C LEU A 261 17.87 -7.24 -17.49
N ALA A 262 18.03 -5.92 -17.42
CA ALA A 262 17.57 -5.00 -18.45
C ALA A 262 18.33 -5.21 -19.76
N GLU A 263 19.65 -5.37 -19.71
CA GLU A 263 20.49 -5.68 -20.88
C GLU A 263 20.07 -7.00 -21.54
N LYS A 264 19.88 -8.08 -20.77
CA LYS A 264 19.40 -9.37 -21.30
C LYS A 264 18.05 -9.26 -22.00
N SER A 265 17.17 -8.39 -21.49
CA SER A 265 15.82 -8.20 -22.04
C SER A 265 15.76 -7.55 -23.42
N THR A 266 16.87 -6.97 -23.90
CA THR A 266 16.95 -6.36 -25.23
C THR A 266 16.81 -7.37 -26.37
N VAL A 267 17.08 -8.66 -26.11
CA VAL A 267 16.93 -9.77 -27.07
C VAL A 267 15.45 -10.18 -27.23
N LEU A 268 14.56 -9.69 -26.36
CA LEU A 268 13.15 -10.05 -26.37
C LEU A 268 12.35 -9.13 -27.30
N ASN A 269 11.27 -9.67 -27.88
CA ASN A 269 10.21 -8.87 -28.48
C ASN A 269 9.69 -7.82 -27.47
N GLU A 270 9.38 -6.61 -27.94
CA GLU A 270 8.83 -5.51 -27.14
C GLU A 270 7.68 -5.92 -26.22
N ASP A 271 6.67 -6.65 -26.72
CA ASP A 271 5.53 -7.09 -25.91
C ASP A 271 5.96 -8.03 -24.77
N ILE A 272 6.86 -8.97 -25.06
CA ILE A 272 7.42 -9.90 -24.07
C ILE A 272 8.33 -9.18 -23.08
N ARG A 273 9.11 -8.21 -23.56
CA ARG A 273 9.98 -7.36 -22.76
C ARG A 273 9.16 -6.55 -21.75
N GLN A 274 8.09 -5.90 -22.20
CA GLN A 274 7.19 -5.14 -21.32
C GLN A 274 6.53 -6.03 -20.26
N ARG A 275 6.03 -7.21 -20.67
CA ARG A 275 5.44 -8.18 -19.73
C ARG A 275 6.43 -8.70 -18.70
N LEU A 276 7.68 -8.93 -19.09
CA LEU A 276 8.76 -9.37 -18.20
C LEU A 276 9.22 -8.24 -17.26
N MET A 277 9.37 -7.02 -17.77
CA MET A 277 9.78 -5.84 -16.98
C MET A 277 8.73 -5.45 -15.94
N ALA A 278 7.44 -5.76 -16.18
CA ALA A 278 6.38 -5.62 -15.18
C ALA A 278 6.48 -6.62 -14.01
N GLN A 279 7.38 -7.62 -14.08
CA GLN A 279 7.56 -8.62 -13.03
C GLN A 279 8.63 -8.20 -12.00
N PRO A 280 8.54 -8.67 -10.74
CA PRO A 280 9.59 -8.46 -9.75
C PRO A 280 10.95 -8.99 -10.20
N PRO A 281 12.10 -8.39 -9.80
CA PRO A 281 13.43 -8.81 -10.24
C PRO A 281 13.72 -10.31 -10.06
N LYS A 282 13.29 -10.88 -8.93
CA LYS A 282 13.44 -12.31 -8.66
C LYS A 282 12.67 -13.19 -9.65
N ALA A 283 11.51 -12.74 -10.13
CA ALA A 283 10.74 -13.43 -11.15
C ALA A 283 11.41 -13.29 -12.53
N GLN A 284 12.03 -12.15 -12.83
CA GLN A 284 12.81 -11.98 -14.06
C GLN A 284 14.02 -12.94 -14.10
N GLU A 285 14.73 -13.13 -12.98
CA GLU A 285 15.82 -14.11 -12.90
C GLU A 285 15.33 -15.54 -13.12
N VAL A 286 14.18 -15.90 -12.55
CA VAL A 286 13.53 -17.20 -12.76
C VAL A 286 13.21 -17.41 -14.25
N PHE A 287 12.69 -16.38 -14.92
CA PHE A 287 12.41 -16.44 -16.36
C PHE A 287 13.67 -16.75 -17.18
N TRP A 288 14.77 -16.03 -16.91
CA TRP A 288 16.02 -16.25 -17.63
C TRP A 288 16.59 -17.65 -17.39
N LYS A 289 16.51 -18.16 -16.16
CA LYS A 289 16.93 -19.54 -15.89
C LYS A 289 16.11 -20.58 -16.63
N ILE A 290 14.82 -20.34 -16.82
CA ILE A 290 13.97 -21.22 -17.61
C ILE A 290 14.30 -21.10 -19.10
N ARG A 291 14.52 -19.89 -19.61
CA ARG A 291 14.87 -19.62 -21.02
C ARG A 291 16.23 -20.21 -21.41
N GLU A 292 17.22 -20.11 -20.52
CA GLU A 292 18.57 -20.67 -20.70
C GLU A 292 18.56 -22.21 -20.67
N SER A 293 17.47 -22.85 -20.22
CA SER A 293 17.35 -24.31 -20.16
C SER A 293 16.78 -24.91 -21.44
N LYS A 294 17.44 -25.94 -21.98
CA LYS A 294 16.95 -26.70 -23.14
C LYS A 294 15.68 -27.50 -22.86
N ASN A 295 15.52 -28.00 -21.63
CA ASN A 295 14.44 -28.92 -21.26
C ASN A 295 13.42 -28.29 -20.28
N GLY A 296 13.50 -26.97 -20.08
CA GLY A 296 12.82 -26.30 -18.97
C GLY A 296 13.45 -26.60 -17.61
N LYS A 297 12.84 -26.12 -16.53
CA LYS A 297 13.34 -26.34 -15.16
C LYS A 297 12.22 -26.70 -14.19
N GLN A 298 12.51 -27.60 -13.26
CA GLN A 298 11.60 -27.86 -12.15
C GLN A 298 11.79 -26.83 -11.05
N LEU A 299 10.81 -26.74 -10.14
CA LEU A 299 10.87 -25.82 -9.00
C LEU A 299 12.13 -26.05 -8.15
N GLN A 300 12.55 -27.30 -7.94
CA GLN A 300 13.71 -27.62 -7.12
C GLN A 300 15.02 -27.17 -7.78
N ASP A 301 15.15 -27.35 -9.10
CA ASP A 301 16.32 -26.88 -9.84
C ASP A 301 16.48 -25.35 -9.74
N ILE A 302 15.36 -24.62 -9.82
CA ILE A 302 15.34 -23.16 -9.70
C ILE A 302 15.72 -22.72 -8.28
N VAL A 303 15.22 -23.43 -7.26
CA VAL A 303 15.56 -23.19 -5.85
C VAL A 303 17.05 -23.34 -5.61
N SER A 304 17.65 -24.42 -6.11
CA SER A 304 19.07 -24.70 -5.96
C SER A 304 19.97 -23.74 -6.75
N GLU A 305 19.60 -23.40 -7.99
CA GLU A 305 20.45 -22.56 -8.85
C GLU A 305 20.42 -21.07 -8.51
N LEU A 306 19.29 -20.57 -7.99
CA LEU A 306 19.14 -19.16 -7.63
C LEU A 306 19.33 -18.90 -6.12
N ASP A 307 19.57 -19.94 -5.33
CA ASP A 307 19.62 -19.89 -3.86
C ASP A 307 18.36 -19.21 -3.26
N TYR A 308 17.20 -19.58 -3.80
CA TYR A 308 15.91 -19.02 -3.41
C TYR A 308 15.14 -19.99 -2.53
N SER A 309 14.42 -19.46 -1.53
CA SER A 309 13.46 -20.28 -0.82
C SER A 309 12.41 -20.83 -1.79
N GLN A 310 11.94 -22.06 -1.53
CA GLN A 310 10.92 -22.72 -2.37
C GLN A 310 9.69 -21.85 -2.59
N ARG A 311 9.30 -21.08 -1.57
CA ARG A 311 8.20 -20.11 -1.63
C ARG A 311 8.48 -18.97 -2.63
N THR A 312 9.69 -18.42 -2.62
CA THR A 312 10.10 -17.33 -3.52
C THR A 312 10.10 -17.79 -4.98
N ALA A 313 10.69 -18.95 -5.26
CA ALA A 313 10.69 -19.54 -6.60
C ALA A 313 9.27 -19.86 -7.08
N ALA A 314 8.42 -20.42 -6.21
CA ALA A 314 7.02 -20.73 -6.55
C ALA A 314 6.19 -19.46 -6.88
N TYR A 315 6.38 -18.36 -6.15
CA TYR A 315 5.72 -17.09 -6.48
C TYR A 315 6.20 -16.52 -7.81
N GLY A 316 7.51 -16.58 -8.09
CA GLY A 316 8.06 -16.16 -9.38
C GLY A 316 7.43 -16.94 -10.54
N LEU A 317 7.35 -18.26 -10.42
CA LEU A 317 6.71 -19.13 -11.41
C LEU A 317 5.22 -18.83 -11.61
N ALA A 318 4.47 -18.59 -10.54
CA ALA A 318 3.06 -18.23 -10.62
C ALA A 318 2.84 -16.89 -11.33
N SER A 319 3.69 -15.90 -11.03
CA SER A 319 3.64 -14.57 -11.66
C SER A 319 3.92 -14.66 -13.16
N LEU A 320 4.99 -15.35 -13.55
CA LEU A 320 5.37 -15.56 -14.95
C LEU A 320 4.33 -16.38 -15.74
N THR A 321 3.71 -17.37 -15.10
CA THR A 321 2.64 -18.17 -15.72
C THR A 321 1.42 -17.29 -15.98
N SER A 322 1.04 -16.45 -15.02
CA SER A 322 -0.09 -15.51 -15.15
C SER A 322 0.16 -14.44 -16.22
N ALA A 323 1.42 -14.04 -16.40
CA ALA A 323 1.86 -13.14 -17.47
C ALA A 323 1.95 -13.81 -18.87
N GLY A 324 1.69 -15.12 -18.96
CA GLY A 324 1.77 -15.88 -20.21
C GLY A 324 3.19 -16.08 -20.74
N LEU A 325 4.21 -15.89 -19.90
CA LEU A 325 5.62 -15.95 -20.29
C LEU A 325 6.19 -17.37 -20.21
N ILE A 326 5.64 -18.20 -19.32
CA ILE A 326 6.04 -19.59 -19.15
C ILE A 326 4.81 -20.51 -19.08
N LYS A 327 5.00 -21.78 -19.46
CA LYS A 327 4.02 -22.86 -19.34
C LYS A 327 4.63 -24.03 -18.56
N ARG A 328 3.80 -24.71 -17.77
CA ARG A 328 4.22 -25.95 -17.09
C ARG A 328 3.78 -27.15 -17.90
N ALA A 329 4.72 -28.02 -18.24
CA ALA A 329 4.42 -29.33 -18.81
C ALA A 329 4.25 -30.35 -17.67
N GLY A 330 3.10 -31.02 -17.61
CA GLY A 330 2.86 -32.13 -16.66
C GLY A 330 2.39 -31.72 -15.26
N SER A 331 2.64 -32.60 -14.29
CA SER A 331 2.01 -32.56 -12.96
C SER A 331 2.43 -31.35 -12.10
N ARG A 332 1.63 -31.02 -11.08
CA ARG A 332 1.94 -29.92 -10.15
C ARG A 332 3.19 -30.15 -9.30
N LYS A 333 3.62 -31.41 -9.13
CA LYS A 333 4.78 -31.78 -8.28
C LYS A 333 6.07 -32.00 -9.07
N THR A 334 5.98 -32.42 -10.33
CA THR A 334 7.14 -32.84 -11.15
C THR A 334 7.24 -32.13 -12.50
N GLY A 335 6.28 -31.27 -12.83
CA GLY A 335 6.23 -30.60 -14.12
C GLY A 335 7.31 -29.55 -14.28
N ALA A 336 8.07 -29.65 -15.37
CA ALA A 336 9.05 -28.64 -15.76
C ALA A 336 8.36 -27.41 -16.35
N TYR A 337 8.87 -26.24 -16.01
CA TYR A 337 8.46 -24.98 -16.60
C TYR A 337 9.31 -24.70 -17.83
N THR A 338 8.66 -24.35 -18.93
CA THR A 338 9.28 -23.96 -20.21
C THR A 338 8.78 -22.58 -20.60
N VAL A 339 9.58 -21.82 -21.34
CA VAL A 339 9.14 -20.54 -21.91
C VAL A 339 8.07 -20.82 -22.98
N THR A 340 7.07 -19.94 -23.10
CA THR A 340 6.07 -20.06 -24.18
C THR A 340 6.72 -19.82 -25.54
N ASP A 341 6.15 -20.37 -26.61
CA ASP A 341 6.78 -20.34 -27.94
C ASP A 341 6.97 -18.90 -28.45
N ILE A 342 6.05 -18.00 -28.07
CA ILE A 342 6.13 -16.55 -28.35
C ILE A 342 7.24 -15.89 -27.53
N ALA A 343 7.38 -16.26 -26.25
CA ALA A 343 8.41 -15.70 -25.38
C ALA A 343 9.80 -16.29 -25.65
N ALA A 344 9.90 -17.44 -26.32
CA ALA A 344 11.17 -18.07 -26.72
C ALA A 344 11.75 -17.50 -28.03
N CYS A 345 10.97 -16.72 -28.77
CA CYS A 345 11.37 -16.19 -30.07
C CYS A 345 12.23 -14.92 -29.92
N ASP A 346 13.43 -14.93 -30.52
CA ASP A 346 14.37 -13.80 -30.50
C ASP A 346 14.08 -12.75 -31.60
N THR A 347 13.23 -13.07 -32.58
CA THR A 347 12.93 -12.19 -33.72
C THR A 347 11.45 -12.18 -34.09
N THR A 348 10.88 -10.99 -34.26
CA THR A 348 9.62 -10.85 -34.98
C THR A 348 9.89 -10.89 -36.48
N CYS A 349 9.77 -12.05 -37.09
CA CYS A 349 9.50 -12.09 -38.53
C CYS A 349 8.21 -11.28 -38.78
N ALA A 350 8.19 -10.43 -39.81
CA ALA A 350 7.04 -9.56 -40.13
C ALA A 350 5.71 -10.34 -40.21
N THR A 351 5.77 -11.60 -40.65
CA THR A 351 4.63 -12.53 -40.69
C THR A 351 4.11 -12.92 -39.30
N CYS A 352 4.99 -13.06 -38.30
CA CYS A 352 4.63 -13.38 -36.92
C CYS A 352 3.96 -12.21 -36.19
N SER A 353 4.38 -10.98 -36.47
CA SER A 353 3.74 -9.78 -35.92
C SER A 353 2.31 -9.60 -36.43
N ILE A 354 2.05 -9.97 -37.69
CA ILE A 354 0.72 -9.95 -38.30
C ILE A 354 -0.16 -11.07 -37.72
N ALA A 355 0.41 -12.28 -37.52
CA ALA A 355 -0.32 -13.41 -36.94
C ALA A 355 -0.77 -13.13 -35.48
N LEU A 356 0.04 -12.43 -34.68
CA LEU A 356 -0.30 -12.04 -33.31
C LEU A 356 -1.42 -10.99 -33.21
N GLN A 357 -1.64 -10.19 -34.27
CA GLN A 357 -2.73 -9.22 -34.34
C GLN A 357 -4.03 -9.81 -34.90
N CYS A 358 -3.99 -11.03 -35.45
CA CYS A 358 -5.14 -11.69 -36.04
C CYS A 358 -5.91 -12.46 -34.94
N LYS A 359 -7.11 -11.99 -34.59
CA LYS A 359 -7.98 -12.60 -33.55
C LYS A 359 -8.41 -14.04 -33.86
N ASP A 360 -8.20 -14.50 -35.09
CA ASP A 360 -8.63 -15.81 -35.59
C ASP A 360 -7.47 -16.81 -35.78
N TYR A 361 -6.23 -16.49 -35.37
CA TYR A 361 -5.12 -17.42 -35.51
C TYR A 361 -5.23 -18.58 -34.51
N LYS A 362 -5.62 -19.76 -35.00
CA LYS A 362 -5.47 -21.02 -34.28
C LYS A 362 -4.20 -21.72 -34.75
N PRO A 363 -3.20 -21.94 -33.88
CA PRO A 363 -2.06 -22.77 -34.25
C PRO A 363 -2.56 -24.20 -34.52
N ALA A 364 -2.03 -24.81 -35.59
CA ALA A 364 -2.30 -26.20 -35.97
C ALA A 364 -1.76 -27.20 -34.94
#